data_AF-A0A7C4XN27-F1
#
_entry.id   AF-A0A7C4XN27-F1
#
_cell.length_a   1.000
_cell.length_b   1.000
_cell.length_c   1.000
_cell.angle_alpha   90.00
_cell.angle_beta   90.00
_cell.angle_gamma   90.00
#
_symmetry.space_group_name_H-M   'P 1'
#
loop_
_entity.id
_entity.type
_entity.pdbx_description
1 polymer ?
#
loop_
_entity_poly.entity_id
_entity_poly.type
_entity_poly.pdbx_seq_one_letter_code
_entity_poly.pdbx_strand_id
1 'polypeptide(L)'
;MAASSDGWSYADNWRTLFAFLGASMVLIGIGDLAVATMGESVKDAATVLLALSVFFMIFALLLLFPRLRRRGVRSFGRVVDRPIEEIEAIVRDALEGAGRTVHVERMAARSRRPAAIVKIDGSRTHFVLEPFAGAPRSATAPARTEIVQIGISDESDDAARRLRDAIEARLFMEERGPA
;
A
#
# COMPACT_ATOMS: atom_id res chain seq x y z
N MET A 1 -17.24 -9.22 -7.38
CA MET A 1 -17.39 -7.79 -7.73
C MET A 1 -15.99 -7.19 -7.79
N ALA A 2 -15.36 -7.18 -8.96
CA ALA A 2 -14.00 -6.66 -9.11
C ALA A 2 -14.11 -5.14 -9.23
N ALA A 3 -13.72 -4.41 -8.19
CA ALA A 3 -13.60 -2.96 -8.28
C ALA A 3 -12.56 -2.63 -9.35
N SER A 4 -13.00 -2.22 -10.54
CA SER A 4 -12.23 -1.31 -11.38
C SER A 4 -12.16 0.01 -10.61
N SER A 5 -11.22 0.12 -9.68
CA SER A 5 -10.86 1.42 -9.13
C SER A 5 -10.16 2.16 -10.26
N ASP A 6 -10.88 2.95 -11.05
CA ASP A 6 -10.34 3.82 -12.12
C ASP A 6 -9.52 5.00 -11.57
N GLY A 7 -9.04 4.91 -10.32
CA GLY A 7 -8.19 5.91 -9.70
C GLY A 7 -7.26 5.33 -8.65
N TRP A 8 -6.51 6.23 -8.02
CA TRP A 8 -5.58 5.90 -6.96
C TRP A 8 -6.30 5.47 -5.69
N SER A 9 -5.94 4.30 -5.18
CA SER A 9 -6.39 3.79 -3.88
C SER A 9 -5.54 4.38 -2.76
N TYR A 10 -6.17 4.95 -1.74
CA TYR A 10 -5.48 5.46 -0.56
C TYR A 10 -5.41 4.38 0.53
N ALA A 11 -4.25 4.23 1.16
CA ALA A 11 -4.08 3.40 2.34
C ALA A 11 -3.33 4.16 3.45
N ASP A 12 -3.98 4.26 4.61
CA ASP A 12 -3.37 4.67 5.87
C ASP A 12 -2.95 3.42 6.66
N ASN A 13 -1.73 2.96 6.39
CA ASN A 13 -1.17 1.74 6.98
C ASN A 13 -0.97 1.93 8.49
N TRP A 14 -0.66 3.15 8.92
CA TRP A 14 -0.49 3.49 10.33
C TRP A 14 -1.80 3.41 11.09
N ARG A 15 -2.85 4.11 10.61
CA ARG A 15 -4.17 4.05 11.24
C ARG A 15 -4.70 2.63 11.30
N THR A 16 -4.47 1.83 10.24
CA THR A 16 -4.87 0.42 10.22
C THR A 16 -4.15 -0.39 11.30
N LEU A 17 -2.81 -0.24 11.42
CA LEU A 17 -2.04 -0.92 12.45
C LEU A 17 -2.54 -0.58 13.86
N PHE A 18 -2.73 0.71 14.16
CA PHE A 18 -3.20 1.14 15.47
C PHE A 18 -4.64 0.73 15.77
N ALA A 19 -5.51 0.66 14.75
CA ALA A 19 -6.86 0.16 14.94
C ALA A 19 -6.86 -1.30 15.41
N PHE A 20 -6.03 -2.16 14.80
CA PHE A 20 -5.91 -3.56 15.23
C PHE A 20 -5.29 -3.69 16.63
N LEU A 21 -4.21 -2.96 16.91
CA LEU A 21 -3.57 -2.99 18.23
C LEU A 21 -4.49 -2.45 19.32
N GLY A 22 -5.23 -1.37 19.04
CA GLY A 22 -6.23 -0.80 19.93
C GLY A 22 -7.37 -1.78 20.20
N ALA A 23 -7.89 -2.45 19.16
CA ALA A 23 -8.90 -3.48 19.33
C ALA A 23 -8.41 -4.63 20.22
N SER A 24 -7.17 -5.11 20.02
CA SER A 24 -6.55 -6.11 20.90
C SER A 24 -6.48 -5.66 22.35
N MET A 25 -6.07 -4.42 22.61
CA MET A 25 -6.01 -3.86 23.97
C MET A 25 -7.39 -3.78 24.62
N VAL A 26 -8.42 -3.36 23.86
CA VAL A 26 -9.80 -3.32 24.35
C VAL A 26 -10.31 -4.71 24.72
N LEU A 27 -10.06 -5.71 23.88
CA LEU A 27 -10.47 -7.09 24.15
C LEU A 27 -9.78 -7.66 25.40
N ILE A 28 -8.49 -7.37 25.61
CA ILE A 28 -7.77 -7.74 26.84
C ILE A 28 -8.45 -7.09 28.05
N GLY A 29 -8.69 -5.77 27.99
CA GLY A 29 -9.33 -5.04 29.09
C GLY A 29 -10.73 -5.55 29.42
N ILE A 30 -11.53 -5.92 28.42
CA ILE A 30 -12.86 -6.53 28.62
C ILE A 30 -12.73 -7.89 29.30
N GLY A 31 -11.76 -8.72 28.90
CA GLY A 31 -11.51 -10.02 29.50
C GLY A 31 -11.12 -9.92 30.96
N ASP A 32 -10.17 -9.03 31.26
CA ASP A 32 -9.71 -8.77 32.62
C ASP A 32 -10.83 -8.24 33.52
N LEU A 33 -11.63 -7.29 33.01
CA LEU A 33 -12.76 -6.73 33.74
C LEU A 33 -13.86 -7.77 34.01
N ALA A 34 -14.15 -8.64 33.04
CA ALA A 34 -15.14 -9.71 33.20
C ALA A 34 -14.73 -10.68 34.32
N VAL A 35 -13.46 -11.13 34.33
CA VAL A 35 -12.96 -12.01 35.40
C VAL A 35 -12.97 -11.31 36.75
N ALA A 36 -12.58 -10.03 36.80
CA ALA A 36 -12.56 -9.26 38.03
C ALA A 36 -13.95 -9.05 38.65
N THR A 37 -14.99 -8.94 37.82
CA THR A 37 -16.37 -8.62 38.28
C THR A 37 -17.26 -9.85 38.44
N MET A 38 -17.10 -10.88 37.61
CA MET A 38 -17.97 -12.07 37.58
C MET A 38 -17.28 -13.35 38.10
N GLY A 39 -15.99 -13.27 38.46
CA GLY A 39 -15.24 -14.37 39.04
C GLY A 39 -15.00 -15.53 38.08
N GLU A 40 -14.81 -16.74 38.61
CA GLU A 40 -14.39 -17.91 37.83
C GLU A 40 -15.44 -18.40 36.81
N SER A 41 -16.71 -18.00 36.97
CA SER A 41 -17.81 -18.41 36.09
C SER A 41 -17.63 -18.01 34.62
N VAL A 42 -16.81 -16.98 34.35
CA VAL A 42 -16.54 -16.46 33.00
C VAL A 42 -15.09 -16.73 32.53
N LYS A 43 -14.33 -17.51 33.28
CA LYS A 43 -12.89 -17.75 33.02
C LYS A 43 -12.63 -18.32 31.63
N ASP A 44 -13.46 -19.25 31.17
CA ASP A 44 -13.32 -19.85 29.83
C ASP A 44 -13.57 -18.82 28.73
N ALA A 45 -14.62 -18.01 28.86
CA ALA A 45 -14.92 -16.94 27.91
C ALA A 45 -13.81 -15.87 27.87
N ALA A 46 -13.29 -15.48 29.05
CA ALA A 46 -12.17 -14.56 29.14
C ALA A 46 -10.89 -15.12 28.52
N THR A 47 -10.65 -16.43 28.67
CA THR A 47 -9.51 -17.12 28.05
C THR A 47 -9.61 -17.10 26.53
N VAL A 48 -10.80 -17.35 25.97
CA VAL A 48 -11.06 -17.22 24.52
C VAL A 48 -10.83 -15.80 24.04
N LEU A 49 -11.28 -14.81 24.80
CA LEU A 49 -11.10 -13.39 24.47
C LEU A 49 -9.61 -13.00 24.47
N LEU A 50 -8.86 -13.47 25.45
CA LEU A 50 -7.41 -13.29 25.51
C LEU A 50 -6.72 -13.91 24.29
N ALA A 51 -7.09 -15.14 23.92
CA ALA A 51 -6.54 -15.81 22.74
C ALA A 51 -6.82 -15.03 21.45
N LEU A 52 -8.04 -14.52 21.26
CA LEU A 52 -8.41 -13.65 20.13
C LEU A 52 -7.60 -12.35 20.13
N SER A 53 -7.40 -11.74 21.29
CA SER A 53 -6.64 -10.50 21.44
C SER A 53 -5.18 -10.67 21.03
N VAL A 54 -4.55 -11.74 21.53
CA VAL A 54 -3.17 -12.13 21.19
C VAL A 54 -3.07 -12.45 19.71
N PHE A 55 -4.05 -13.17 19.15
CA PHE A 55 -4.10 -13.43 17.71
C PHE A 55 -4.13 -12.13 16.90
N PHE A 56 -5.01 -11.17 17.23
CA PHE A 56 -5.05 -9.88 16.55
C PHE A 56 -3.76 -9.09 16.69
N MET A 57 -3.11 -9.14 17.86
CA MET A 57 -1.85 -8.45 18.10
C MET A 57 -0.73 -9.04 17.24
N ILE A 58 -0.60 -10.38 17.22
CA ILE A 58 0.39 -11.08 16.39
C ILE A 58 0.09 -10.85 14.91
N PHE A 59 -1.17 -10.94 14.49
CA PHE A 59 -1.59 -10.66 13.11
C PHE A 59 -1.20 -9.25 12.67
N ALA A 60 -1.46 -8.25 13.51
CA ALA A 60 -1.09 -6.86 13.25
C ALA A 60 0.43 -6.71 13.12
N LEU A 61 1.20 -7.30 14.02
CA LEU A 61 2.66 -7.25 14.00
C LEU A 61 3.27 -7.99 12.80
N LEU A 62 2.70 -9.13 12.40
CA LEU A 62 3.27 -9.93 11.31
C LEU A 62 2.87 -9.42 9.93
N LEU A 63 1.69 -8.83 9.76
CA LEU A 63 1.20 -8.44 8.44
C LEU A 63 1.23 -6.94 8.21
N LEU A 64 0.83 -6.14 9.20
CA LEU A 64 0.71 -4.69 9.04
C LEU A 64 2.06 -4.00 9.26
N PHE A 65 2.89 -4.49 10.18
CA PHE A 65 4.21 -3.89 10.42
C PHE A 65 5.15 -3.99 9.20
N PRO A 66 5.31 -5.15 8.52
CA PRO A 66 6.13 -5.20 7.30
C PRO A 66 5.55 -4.34 6.18
N ARG A 67 4.21 -4.26 6.08
CA ARG A 67 3.52 -3.39 5.12
C ARG A 67 3.84 -1.92 5.39
N LEU A 68 3.79 -1.49 6.66
CA LEU A 68 4.17 -0.14 7.09
C LEU A 68 5.64 0.15 6.78
N ARG A 69 6.55 -0.79 7.03
CA ARG A 69 7.98 -0.62 6.74
C ARG A 69 8.26 -0.50 5.24
N ARG A 70 7.51 -1.23 4.40
CA ARG A 70 7.69 -1.22 2.95
C ARG A 70 6.99 -0.05 2.26
N ARG A 71 5.74 0.24 2.62
CA ARG A 71 4.88 1.23 1.96
C ARG A 71 4.74 2.56 2.71
N GLY A 72 5.40 2.70 3.87
CA GLY A 72 5.32 3.88 4.72
C GLY A 72 3.98 4.01 5.45
N VAL A 73 3.87 5.08 6.25
CA VAL A 73 2.68 5.43 7.05
C VAL A 73 1.45 5.54 6.17
N ARG A 74 1.59 6.23 5.03
CA ARG A 74 0.53 6.43 4.05
C ARG A 74 1.08 6.13 2.66
N SER A 75 0.22 5.57 1.82
CA SER A 75 0.56 5.23 0.45
C SER A 75 -0.66 5.40 -0.47
N PHE A 76 -0.41 5.75 -1.73
CA PHE A 76 -1.42 5.68 -2.77
C PHE A 76 -1.02 4.62 -3.79
N GLY A 77 -1.93 3.74 -4.17
CA GLY A 77 -1.69 2.65 -5.12
C GLY A 77 -2.58 2.73 -6.34
N ARG A 78 -2.03 2.57 -7.55
CA ARG A 78 -2.77 2.45 -8.81
C ARG A 78 -2.35 1.17 -9.50
N VAL A 79 -3.31 0.32 -9.90
CA VAL A 79 -3.02 -0.89 -10.68
C VAL A 79 -3.28 -0.57 -12.15
N VAL A 80 -2.31 -0.86 -13.00
CA VAL A 80 -2.39 -0.63 -14.44
C VAL A 80 -2.16 -1.95 -15.18
N ASP A 81 -2.91 -2.16 -16.25
CA ASP A 81 -2.87 -3.36 -17.10
C ASP A 81 -1.72 -3.30 -18.14
N ARG A 82 -0.52 -2.92 -17.68
CA ARG A 82 0.71 -2.77 -18.49
C ARG A 82 1.95 -3.36 -17.81
N PRO A 83 2.96 -3.82 -18.57
CA PRO A 83 4.23 -4.33 -18.02
C PRO A 83 5.00 -3.24 -17.26
N ILE A 84 5.89 -3.68 -16.37
CA ILE A 84 6.60 -2.79 -15.45
C ILE A 84 7.55 -1.85 -16.19
N GLU A 85 8.15 -2.29 -17.29
CA GLU A 85 9.08 -1.51 -18.08
C GLU A 85 8.40 -0.32 -18.77
N GLU A 86 7.18 -0.52 -19.25
CA GLU A 86 6.36 0.53 -19.86
C GLU A 86 5.92 1.55 -18.81
N ILE A 87 5.45 1.06 -17.65
CA ILE A 87 5.06 1.92 -16.53
C ILE A 87 6.26 2.69 -15.97
N GLU A 88 7.45 2.08 -15.92
CA GLU A 88 8.69 2.76 -15.52
C GLU A 88 8.98 3.95 -16.42
N ALA A 89 8.86 3.78 -17.75
CA ALA A 89 9.05 4.86 -18.71
C ALA A 89 8.00 5.97 -18.54
N ILE A 90 6.72 5.61 -18.41
CA ILE A 90 5.62 6.57 -18.24
C ILE A 90 5.79 7.40 -16.97
N VAL A 91 6.11 6.74 -15.85
CA VAL A 91 6.30 7.42 -14.56
C VAL A 91 7.53 8.32 -14.62
N ARG A 92 8.62 7.88 -15.26
CA ARG A 92 9.81 8.71 -15.45
C ARG A 92 9.48 9.96 -16.30
N ASP A 93 8.87 9.77 -17.47
CA ASP A 93 8.48 10.83 -18.39
C ASP A 93 7.56 11.85 -17.71
N ALA A 94 6.57 11.38 -16.94
CA ALA A 94 5.63 12.26 -16.24
C ALA A 94 6.34 13.12 -15.17
N LEU A 95 7.31 12.54 -14.46
CA LEU A 95 8.06 13.24 -13.42
C LEU A 95 9.09 14.22 -14.02
N GLU A 96 9.81 13.81 -15.06
CA GLU A 96 10.76 14.67 -15.79
C GLU A 96 10.02 15.81 -16.50
N GLY A 97 8.86 15.54 -17.11
CA GLY A 97 7.96 16.55 -17.68
C GLY A 97 7.41 17.55 -16.65
N ALA A 98 7.32 17.15 -15.39
CA ALA A 98 7.01 18.03 -14.26
C ALA A 98 8.24 18.80 -13.71
N GLY A 99 9.38 18.74 -14.41
CA GLY A 99 10.62 19.43 -14.03
C GLY A 99 11.36 18.80 -12.86
N ARG A 100 11.17 17.50 -12.61
CA ARG A 100 11.86 16.77 -11.54
C ARG A 100 13.03 15.98 -12.09
N THR A 101 14.12 15.93 -11.33
CA THR A 101 15.22 14.99 -11.59
C THR A 101 14.89 13.66 -10.92
N VAL A 102 15.04 12.57 -11.68
CA VAL A 102 14.53 11.25 -11.31
C VAL A 102 15.65 10.22 -11.40
N HIS A 103 15.73 9.35 -10.38
CA HIS A 103 16.64 8.21 -10.34
C HIS A 103 15.84 6.92 -10.23
N VAL A 104 16.14 5.93 -11.07
CA VAL A 104 15.50 4.61 -11.02
C VAL A 104 16.45 3.58 -10.44
N GLU A 105 16.05 2.98 -9.33
CA GLU A 105 16.72 1.86 -8.70
C GLU A 105 15.94 0.58 -8.96
N ARG A 106 16.57 -0.40 -9.60
CA ARG A 106 15.97 -1.73 -9.78
C ARG A 106 16.38 -2.62 -8.62
N MET A 107 15.39 -3.20 -7.95
CA MET A 107 15.68 -4.14 -6.86
C MET A 107 16.23 -5.43 -7.45
N ALA A 108 17.40 -5.86 -6.98
CA ALA A 108 17.96 -7.17 -7.33
C ALA A 108 17.09 -8.28 -6.74
N ALA A 109 16.07 -8.71 -7.48
CA ALA A 109 15.19 -9.81 -7.11
C ALA A 109 15.48 -11.03 -7.98
N ARG A 110 15.35 -12.24 -7.41
CA ARG A 110 15.34 -13.51 -8.18
C ARG A 110 14.05 -13.71 -9.01
N SER A 111 13.15 -12.72 -9.04
CA SER A 111 11.90 -12.81 -9.80
C SER A 111 12.16 -12.53 -11.29
N ARG A 112 11.34 -13.14 -12.17
CA ARG A 112 11.35 -12.84 -13.62
C ARG A 112 10.99 -11.39 -13.95
N ARG A 113 10.45 -10.63 -12.98
CA ARG A 113 10.06 -9.21 -13.09
C ARG A 113 10.43 -8.49 -11.80
N PRO A 114 11.63 -7.90 -11.70
CA PRO A 114 12.08 -7.22 -10.49
C PRO A 114 11.27 -5.94 -10.25
N ALA A 115 11.00 -5.62 -8.99
CA ALA A 115 10.40 -4.33 -8.63
C ALA A 115 11.37 -3.18 -8.95
N ALA A 116 10.82 -2.03 -9.31
CA ALA A 116 11.58 -0.83 -9.59
C ALA A 116 11.16 0.30 -8.63
N ILE A 117 12.12 1.12 -8.21
CA ILE A 117 11.89 2.26 -7.34
C ILE A 117 12.30 3.51 -8.12
N VAL A 118 11.34 4.40 -8.34
CA VAL A 118 11.54 5.70 -8.99
C VAL A 118 11.61 6.77 -7.91
N LYS A 119 12.81 7.28 -7.66
CA LYS A 119 13.10 8.31 -6.65
C LYS A 119 13.18 9.68 -7.29
N ILE A 120 12.69 10.69 -6.60
CA ILE A 120 12.78 12.10 -7.01
C ILE A 120 13.86 12.77 -6.17
N ASP A 121 14.79 13.46 -6.83
CA ASP A 121 15.89 14.13 -6.12
C ASP A 121 15.38 15.23 -5.19
N GLY A 122 15.95 15.28 -3.99
CA GLY A 122 15.56 16.23 -2.96
C GLY A 122 14.17 15.99 -2.35
N SER A 123 13.47 14.90 -2.70
CA SER A 123 12.17 14.55 -2.15
C SER A 123 12.20 13.24 -1.38
N ARG A 124 11.42 13.15 -0.31
CA ARG A 124 11.15 11.87 0.38
C ARG A 124 10.12 11.03 -0.37
N THR A 125 9.32 11.66 -1.23
CA THR A 125 8.32 10.98 -2.05
C THR A 125 8.99 10.20 -3.17
N HIS A 126 8.61 8.93 -3.31
CA HIS A 126 9.10 8.03 -4.35
C HIS A 126 7.99 7.09 -4.77
N PHE A 127 8.15 6.48 -5.94
CA PHE A 127 7.20 5.53 -6.50
C PHE A 127 7.84 4.15 -6.56
N VAL A 128 7.13 3.14 -6.07
CA VAL A 128 7.53 1.74 -6.15
C VAL A 128 6.63 1.05 -7.15
N LEU A 129 7.24 0.40 -8.13
CA LEU A 129 6.59 -0.34 -9.19
C LEU A 129 6.74 -1.82 -8.88
N GLU A 130 5.62 -2.48 -8.60
CA GLU A 130 5.58 -3.89 -8.22
C GLU A 130 4.74 -4.69 -9.22
N PRO A 131 5.15 -5.92 -9.59
CA PRO A 131 4.25 -6.84 -10.27
C PRO A 131 3.01 -7.08 -9.42
N PHE A 132 1.82 -6.87 -9.98
CA PHE A 132 0.59 -7.05 -9.23
C PHE A 132 0.34 -8.55 -8.96
N ALA A 133 0.32 -8.92 -7.68
CA ALA A 133 0.21 -10.31 -7.23
C ALA A 133 -1.24 -10.86 -7.20
N GLY A 134 -2.24 -10.07 -7.61
CA GLY A 134 -3.64 -10.51 -7.62
C GLY A 134 -3.96 -11.47 -8.77
N ALA A 135 -5.01 -12.29 -8.57
CA ALA A 135 -5.46 -13.29 -9.54
C ALA A 135 -5.66 -12.67 -10.93
N PRO A 136 -5.05 -13.21 -12.00
CA PRO A 136 -5.16 -12.66 -13.35
C PRO A 136 -6.63 -12.55 -13.75
N ARG A 137 -7.01 -11.42 -14.36
CA ARG A 137 -8.39 -11.19 -14.85
C ARG A 137 -8.80 -12.21 -15.92
N SER A 138 -7.82 -12.75 -16.66
CA SER A 138 -7.95 -13.80 -17.68
C SER A 138 -6.58 -14.44 -17.92
N ALA A 139 -6.53 -15.67 -18.43
CA ALA A 139 -5.29 -16.34 -18.83
C ALA A 139 -4.53 -15.60 -19.95
N THR A 140 -5.23 -14.74 -20.71
CA THR A 140 -4.68 -13.88 -21.77
C THR A 140 -4.52 -12.42 -21.34
N ALA A 141 -4.76 -12.09 -20.07
CA ALA A 141 -4.68 -10.71 -19.61
C ALA A 141 -3.22 -10.21 -19.64
N PRO A 142 -3.00 -8.94 -20.03
CA PRO A 142 -1.67 -8.34 -20.02
C PRO A 142 -1.06 -8.37 -18.62
N ALA A 143 0.27 -8.25 -18.57
CA ALA A 143 0.99 -8.08 -17.31
C ALA A 143 0.42 -6.88 -16.56
N ARG A 144 0.23 -7.00 -15.24
CA ARG A 144 -0.29 -5.92 -14.40
C ARG A 144 0.78 -5.42 -13.46
N THR A 145 0.86 -4.10 -13.34
CA THR A 145 1.83 -3.41 -12.48
C THR A 145 1.08 -2.54 -11.50
N GLU A 146 1.46 -2.59 -10.22
CA GLU A 146 1.00 -1.67 -9.20
C GLU A 146 2.03 -0.54 -9.05
N ILE A 147 1.57 0.69 -9.22
CA ILE A 147 2.30 1.92 -8.92
C ILE A 147 1.95 2.34 -7.50
N VAL A 148 2.92 2.36 -6.60
CA VAL A 148 2.73 2.74 -5.19
C VAL A 148 3.52 3.99 -4.89
N GLN A 149 2.83 5.11 -4.61
CA GLN A 149 3.45 6.32 -4.10
C GLN A 149 3.64 6.23 -2.59
N ILE A 150 4.86 6.48 -2.12
CA ILE A 150 5.30 6.36 -0.73
C ILE A 150 6.01 7.65 -0.31
N GLY A 151 6.13 7.91 1.00
CA GLY A 151 6.88 9.05 1.53
C GLY A 151 6.09 10.35 1.51
N ILE A 152 4.78 10.25 1.81
CA ILE A 152 3.84 11.36 1.85
C ILE A 152 3.68 11.80 3.30
N SER A 153 3.94 13.07 3.58
CA SER A 153 3.73 13.72 4.88
C SER A 153 2.56 14.71 4.82
N ASP A 154 1.97 15.03 5.98
CA ASP A 154 0.79 15.92 6.09
C ASP A 154 0.99 17.29 5.42
N GLU A 155 2.19 17.87 5.45
CA GLU A 155 2.47 19.18 4.84
C GLU A 155 2.66 19.15 3.30
N SER A 156 2.71 17.98 2.65
CA SER A 156 3.08 17.84 1.23
C SER A 156 2.02 17.18 0.34
N ASP A 157 0.77 17.02 0.81
CA ASP A 157 -0.25 16.24 0.08
C ASP A 157 -0.59 16.85 -1.29
N ASP A 158 -0.60 18.17 -1.42
CA ASP A 158 -0.88 18.84 -2.71
C ASP A 158 0.22 18.62 -3.75
N ALA A 159 1.48 18.70 -3.34
CA ALA A 159 2.61 18.42 -4.23
C ALA A 159 2.62 16.94 -4.64
N ALA A 160 2.37 16.03 -3.69
CA ALA A 160 2.26 14.61 -3.96
C ALA A 160 1.09 14.28 -4.89
N ARG A 161 -0.05 14.98 -4.74
CA ARG A 161 -1.23 14.85 -5.60
C ARG A 161 -0.95 15.29 -7.02
N ARG A 162 -0.30 16.44 -7.23
CA ARG A 162 0.09 16.91 -8.58
C ARG A 162 0.96 15.89 -9.32
N LEU A 163 1.84 15.18 -8.62
CA LEU A 163 2.64 14.11 -9.24
C LEU A 163 1.78 12.91 -9.66
N ARG A 164 0.77 12.53 -8.86
CA ARG A 164 -0.20 11.50 -9.25
C ARG A 164 -1.01 11.94 -10.46
N ASP A 165 -1.47 13.18 -10.48
CA ASP A 165 -2.25 13.73 -11.59
C ASP A 165 -1.43 13.78 -12.88
N ALA A 166 -0.14 14.12 -12.80
CA ALA A 166 0.77 14.09 -13.94
C ALA A 166 0.97 12.66 -14.50
N ILE A 167 1.16 11.68 -13.61
CA ILE A 167 1.25 10.26 -14.01
C ILE A 167 -0.05 9.78 -14.63
N GLU A 168 -1.20 10.11 -14.01
CA GLU A 168 -2.52 9.73 -14.51
C GLU A 168 -2.79 10.37 -15.89
N ALA A 169 -2.47 11.65 -16.07
CA ALA A 169 -2.61 12.33 -17.36
C ALA A 169 -1.77 11.65 -18.46
N ARG A 170 -0.54 11.23 -18.12
CA ARG A 170 0.34 10.53 -19.07
C ARG A 170 -0.19 9.14 -19.43
N LEU A 171 -0.66 8.38 -18.44
CA LEU A 171 -1.32 7.09 -18.63
C LEU A 171 -2.52 7.21 -19.58
N PHE A 172 -3.38 8.20 -19.36
CA PHE A 172 -4.57 8.43 -20.19
C PHE A 172 -4.25 8.90 -21.62
N MET A 173 -3.22 9.73 -21.81
CA MET A 173 -2.83 10.18 -23.16
C MET A 173 -2.37 9.02 -24.04
N GLU A 174 -1.67 8.06 -23.44
CA GLU A 174 -1.12 6.92 -24.17
C GLU A 174 -2.18 5.85 -24.48
N GLU A 175 -3.25 5.78 -23.67
CA GLU A 175 -4.43 4.95 -23.98
C GLU A 175 -5.22 5.46 -25.20
N ARG A 176 -5.12 6.74 -25.54
CA ARG A 176 -5.84 7.34 -26.69
C ARG A 176 -5.06 7.32 -28.00
N GLY A 177 -3.77 7.01 -27.98
CA GLY A 177 -2.87 7.15 -29.13
C GLY A 177 -2.71 8.61 -29.58
N PRO A 178 -1.62 8.96 -30.30
CA PRO A 178 -1.53 10.27 -30.94
C PRO A 178 -2.66 10.38 -31.98
N ALA A 179 -3.45 11.45 -31.89
CA ALA A 179 -4.40 11.84 -32.93
C ALA A 179 -3.66 12.21 -34.23
#